data_AF-A0A1X1V5W7-F1
#
_entry.id   AF-A0A1X1V5W7-F1
#
_cell.length_a   1.000
_cell.length_b   1.000
_cell.length_c   1.000
_cell.angle_alpha   90.00
_cell.angle_beta   90.00
_cell.angle_gamma   90.00
#
_symmetry.space_group_name_H-M   'P 1'
#
loop_
_entity.id
_entity.type
_entity.pdbx_description
1 polymer ?
#
loop_
_entity_poly.entity_id
_entity_poly.type
_entity_poly.pdbx_seq_one_letter_code
_entity_poly.pdbx_strand_id
1 'polypeptide(L)'
;MEPAALIREYLMLGLRFDRIESGYVDAFTGDPALRQTVSAEPAPDPSALVRQAERLTAALPDVPRHNGFDDARADYLHAHLRALACAGRKFAGENIGFVQEVRDYFDVDIAKGDVETYRQAHARLDEVLGGTGPLAERMISHRAAEEIPPQRLAECIHAFSSALRDRVRAEYPLPDTETIDYQVVTDKPWSGFNYYLGDYRSTVAVNADVKQLMSNLPRLVAHESYPGHHTEHCRKEAGLVRGRGQDEQTIFLVNTPQCLIAEGLADLALHVAIGPGWGRWAADIYADLGLRFDGDRAEAISEATAALAGVRQDAALMLHDEHRDADEVADFLRRWLLVTDERAHQMLRFLSSPLWRAYTSTYVEGYRLLWRWLDERPGGMSLIQRFGRLLDEPLIPSALRIG
;
A
#
# COMPACT_ATOMS: atom_id res chain seq x y z
N MET A 1 26.70 -10.31 -18.15
CA MET A 1 25.86 -11.17 -17.28
C MET A 1 24.59 -11.47 -18.05
N GLU A 2 24.11 -12.72 -18.07
CA GLU A 2 22.85 -13.06 -18.76
C GLU A 2 21.62 -12.63 -17.93
N PRO A 3 20.47 -12.28 -18.55
CA PRO A 3 19.27 -11.85 -17.82
C PRO A 3 18.82 -12.82 -16.72
N ALA A 4 18.81 -14.12 -17.02
CA ALA A 4 18.41 -15.13 -16.03
C ALA A 4 19.35 -15.19 -14.81
N ALA A 5 20.64 -14.95 -15.00
CA ALA A 5 21.61 -14.90 -13.91
C ALA A 5 21.42 -13.64 -13.04
N LEU A 6 21.15 -12.49 -13.66
CA LEU A 6 20.84 -11.25 -12.96
C LEU A 6 19.57 -11.41 -12.09
N ILE A 7 18.49 -11.94 -12.67
CA ILE A 7 17.21 -12.12 -11.97
C ILE A 7 17.37 -13.08 -10.79
N ARG A 8 18.08 -14.20 -10.99
CA ARG A 8 18.39 -15.13 -9.90
C ARG A 8 19.14 -14.46 -8.75
N GLU A 9 20.17 -13.67 -9.06
CA GLU A 9 20.95 -12.93 -8.06
C GLU A 9 20.10 -11.89 -7.32
N TYR A 10 19.19 -11.21 -8.02
CA TYR A 10 18.22 -10.29 -7.42
C TYR A 10 17.27 -11.00 -6.44
N LEU A 11 16.67 -12.13 -6.85
CA LEU A 11 15.78 -12.93 -6.00
C LEU A 11 16.51 -13.41 -4.73
N MET A 12 17.73 -13.94 -4.89
CA MET A 12 18.56 -14.37 -3.76
C MET A 12 18.92 -13.20 -2.84
N LEU A 13 19.22 -12.02 -3.40
CA LEU A 13 19.51 -10.83 -2.62
C LEU A 13 18.30 -10.42 -1.76
N GLY A 14 17.09 -10.36 -2.34
CA GLY A 14 15.87 -10.05 -1.60
C GLY A 14 15.60 -11.03 -0.46
N LEU A 15 15.75 -12.34 -0.71
CA LEU A 15 15.62 -13.38 0.32
C LEU A 15 16.66 -13.26 1.45
N ARG A 16 17.86 -12.73 1.17
CA ARG A 16 18.88 -12.47 2.20
C ARG A 16 18.50 -11.29 3.09
N PHE A 17 17.83 -10.28 2.55
CA PHE A 17 17.32 -9.15 3.36
C PHE A 17 16.27 -9.61 4.37
N ASP A 18 15.42 -10.58 4.03
CA ASP A 18 14.46 -11.17 4.98
C ASP A 18 15.13 -11.91 6.15
N ARG A 19 16.37 -12.37 5.97
CA ARG A 19 17.18 -12.94 7.06
C ARG A 19 17.84 -11.88 7.95
N ILE A 20 17.88 -10.61 7.51
CA ILE A 20 18.32 -9.48 8.33
C ILE A 20 17.14 -8.92 9.13
N GLU A 21 16.02 -8.66 8.46
CA GLU A 21 14.80 -8.13 9.06
C GLU A 21 13.62 -9.01 8.63
N SER A 22 13.04 -9.74 9.58
CA SER A 22 11.92 -10.64 9.32
C SER A 22 10.71 -9.85 8.80
N GLY A 23 10.16 -10.27 7.65
CA GLY A 23 9.03 -9.60 7.02
C GLY A 23 9.46 -8.55 5.98
N TYR A 24 10.74 -8.51 5.63
CA TYR A 24 11.21 -7.72 4.49
C TYR A 24 10.72 -8.31 3.16
N VAL A 25 10.57 -9.64 3.08
CA VAL A 25 9.84 -10.30 1.99
C VAL A 25 8.39 -10.46 2.41
N ASP A 26 7.51 -9.69 1.77
CA ASP A 26 6.07 -9.76 2.02
C ASP A 26 5.46 -11.03 1.41
N ALA A 27 5.81 -11.31 0.15
CA ALA A 27 5.40 -12.51 -0.56
C ALA A 27 6.55 -13.06 -1.42
N PHE A 28 6.66 -14.39 -1.48
CA PHE A 28 7.57 -15.06 -2.42
C PHE A 28 6.93 -16.34 -2.94
N THR A 29 6.70 -16.36 -4.25
CA THR A 29 6.01 -17.43 -5.00
C THR A 29 6.93 -18.08 -6.04
N GLY A 30 8.22 -17.74 -6.02
CA GLY A 30 9.23 -18.28 -6.91
C GLY A 30 9.71 -19.66 -6.48
N ASP A 31 10.80 -20.13 -7.09
CA ASP A 31 11.41 -21.43 -6.80
C ASP A 31 11.73 -21.60 -5.29
N PRO A 32 11.08 -22.54 -4.57
CA PRO A 32 11.35 -22.78 -3.16
C PRO A 32 12.81 -23.16 -2.86
N ALA A 33 13.53 -23.72 -3.83
CA ALA A 33 14.95 -24.06 -3.68
C ALA A 33 15.83 -22.81 -3.48
N LEU A 34 15.42 -21.64 -3.99
CA LEU A 34 16.11 -20.36 -3.71
C LEU A 34 16.05 -20.02 -2.23
N ARG A 35 14.86 -20.09 -1.63
CA ARG A 35 14.66 -19.85 -0.20
C ARG A 35 15.46 -20.85 0.64
N GLN A 36 15.41 -22.15 0.29
CA GLN A 36 16.20 -23.17 0.97
C GLN A 36 17.71 -22.90 0.89
N THR A 37 18.20 -22.49 -0.28
CA THR A 37 19.62 -22.13 -0.48
C THR A 37 20.00 -20.97 0.43
N VAL A 38 19.24 -19.88 0.41
CA VAL A 38 19.53 -18.68 1.20
C VAL A 38 19.40 -18.94 2.71
N SER A 39 18.47 -19.79 3.15
CA SER A 39 18.35 -20.20 4.56
C SER A 39 19.55 -21.00 5.06
N ALA A 40 20.23 -21.75 4.18
CA ALA A 40 21.41 -22.55 4.53
C ALA A 40 22.73 -21.74 4.52
N GLU A 41 22.71 -20.50 4.02
CA GLU A 41 23.89 -19.62 4.05
C GLU A 41 24.21 -19.15 5.48
N PRO A 42 25.47 -18.73 5.76
CA PRO A 42 25.79 -17.98 6.98
C PRO A 42 24.90 -16.75 7.17
N ALA A 43 24.87 -16.19 8.38
CA ALA A 43 24.17 -14.95 8.63
C ALA A 43 24.64 -13.84 7.66
N PRO A 44 23.74 -13.13 6.96
CA PRO A 44 24.15 -12.12 6.00
C PRO A 44 24.86 -10.94 6.69
N ASP A 45 25.85 -10.36 6.00
CA ASP A 45 26.45 -9.07 6.37
C ASP A 45 25.76 -7.96 5.56
N PRO A 46 25.07 -7.00 6.19
CA PRO A 46 24.43 -5.89 5.49
C PRO A 46 25.36 -5.15 4.52
N SER A 47 26.63 -4.94 4.91
CA SER A 47 27.60 -4.26 4.04
C SER A 47 27.93 -5.09 2.80
N ALA A 48 27.92 -6.42 2.90
CA ALA A 48 28.08 -7.31 1.75
C ALA A 48 26.86 -7.29 0.83
N LEU A 49 25.65 -7.18 1.38
CA LEU A 49 24.41 -7.04 0.59
C LEU A 49 24.39 -5.72 -0.19
N VAL A 50 24.86 -4.61 0.41
CA VAL A 50 25.02 -3.31 -0.30
C VAL A 50 25.94 -3.48 -1.51
N ARG A 51 27.15 -4.04 -1.31
CA ARG A 51 28.09 -4.29 -2.41
C ARG A 51 27.50 -5.21 -3.49
N GLN A 52 26.67 -6.20 -3.09
CA GLN A 52 25.98 -7.05 -4.06
C GLN A 52 24.95 -6.25 -4.85
N ALA A 53 24.11 -5.43 -4.22
CA ALA A 53 23.13 -4.59 -4.89
C ALA A 53 23.81 -3.63 -5.89
N GLU A 54 24.86 -2.92 -5.46
CA GLU A 54 25.63 -2.00 -6.30
C GLU A 54 26.29 -2.70 -7.50
N ARG A 55 26.85 -3.91 -7.29
CA ARG A 55 27.41 -4.72 -8.37
C ARG A 55 26.34 -5.10 -9.40
N LEU A 56 25.15 -5.50 -8.97
CA LEU A 56 24.04 -5.85 -9.88
C LEU A 56 23.57 -4.60 -10.65
N THR A 57 23.44 -3.45 -9.97
CA THR A 57 23.12 -2.16 -10.59
C THR A 57 24.15 -1.78 -11.65
N ALA A 58 25.44 -1.91 -11.35
CA ALA A 58 26.52 -1.58 -12.29
C ALA A 58 26.58 -2.53 -13.49
N ALA A 59 26.18 -3.79 -13.33
CA ALA A 59 26.15 -4.77 -14.42
C ALA A 59 24.94 -4.59 -15.36
N LEU A 60 23.85 -4.00 -14.86
CA LEU A 60 22.55 -3.91 -15.53
C LEU A 60 22.56 -3.27 -16.94
N PRO A 61 23.36 -2.20 -17.22
CA PRO A 61 23.45 -1.62 -18.56
C PRO A 61 24.03 -2.58 -19.60
N ASP A 62 24.92 -3.49 -19.19
CA ASP A 62 25.58 -4.46 -20.07
C ASP A 62 24.78 -5.77 -20.21
N VAL A 63 23.64 -5.91 -19.52
CA VAL A 63 22.77 -7.10 -19.64
C VAL A 63 22.00 -7.03 -20.96
N PRO A 64 22.17 -8.00 -21.87
CA PRO A 64 21.51 -7.99 -23.17
C PRO A 64 19.98 -7.94 -23.08
N ARG A 65 19.36 -7.12 -23.93
CA ARG A 65 17.89 -6.99 -24.03
C ARG A 65 17.29 -8.03 -24.98
N HIS A 66 17.35 -9.30 -24.58
CA HIS A 66 16.80 -10.43 -25.34
C HIS A 66 16.09 -11.43 -24.43
N ASN A 67 15.46 -12.46 -25.02
CA ASN A 67 14.67 -13.46 -24.29
C ASN A 67 13.58 -12.82 -23.40
N GLY A 68 12.94 -11.77 -23.92
CA GLY A 68 11.87 -11.05 -23.22
C GLY A 68 12.35 -10.10 -22.11
N PHE A 69 13.65 -9.96 -21.86
CA PHE A 69 14.19 -8.93 -20.98
C PHE A 69 14.33 -7.62 -21.74
N ASP A 70 13.55 -6.60 -21.37
CA ASP A 70 13.48 -5.29 -22.03
C ASP A 70 13.91 -4.16 -21.08
N ASP A 71 13.87 -2.93 -21.57
CA ASP A 71 14.28 -1.76 -20.78
C ASP A 71 13.35 -1.50 -19.59
N ALA A 72 12.04 -1.77 -19.71
CA ALA A 72 11.10 -1.60 -18.61
C ALA A 72 11.43 -2.56 -17.44
N ARG A 73 11.77 -3.82 -17.74
CA ARG A 73 12.21 -4.79 -16.73
C ARG A 73 13.57 -4.41 -16.14
N ALA A 74 14.47 -3.84 -16.93
CA ALA A 74 15.73 -3.32 -16.42
C ALA A 74 15.50 -2.13 -15.47
N ASP A 75 14.68 -1.16 -15.85
CA ASP A 75 14.33 0.00 -15.02
C ASP A 75 13.66 -0.44 -13.70
N TYR A 76 12.77 -1.43 -13.77
CA TYR A 76 12.18 -2.08 -12.59
C TYR A 76 13.27 -2.60 -11.65
N LEU A 77 14.20 -3.44 -12.15
CA LEU A 77 15.28 -3.99 -11.33
C LEU A 77 16.23 -2.90 -10.80
N HIS A 78 16.53 -1.89 -11.59
CA HIS A 78 17.36 -0.76 -11.16
C HIS A 78 16.76 -0.06 -9.94
N ALA A 79 15.46 0.26 -10.00
CA ALA A 79 14.75 0.95 -8.93
C ALA A 79 14.70 0.10 -7.64
N HIS A 80 14.48 -1.21 -7.76
CA HIS A 80 14.51 -2.14 -6.62
C HIS A 80 15.91 -2.30 -6.03
N LEU A 81 16.95 -2.42 -6.86
CA LEU A 81 18.32 -2.55 -6.39
C LEU A 81 18.80 -1.29 -5.66
N ARG A 82 18.36 -0.10 -6.08
CA ARG A 82 18.59 1.16 -5.33
C ARG A 82 17.95 1.11 -3.95
N ALA A 83 16.69 0.66 -3.86
CA ALA A 83 15.99 0.52 -2.58
C ALA A 83 16.70 -0.48 -1.65
N LEU A 84 17.12 -1.63 -2.18
CA LEU A 84 17.88 -2.64 -1.45
C LEU A 84 19.24 -2.13 -0.98
N ALA A 85 19.96 -1.35 -1.81
CA ALA A 85 21.21 -0.73 -1.40
C ALA A 85 21.00 0.26 -0.23
N CYS A 86 19.95 1.09 -0.29
CA CYS A 86 19.58 1.98 0.81
C CYS A 86 19.27 1.20 2.10
N ALA A 87 18.49 0.12 1.99
CA ALA A 87 18.14 -0.72 3.14
C ALA A 87 19.38 -1.37 3.75
N GLY A 88 20.28 -1.89 2.92
CA GLY A 88 21.54 -2.49 3.37
C GLY A 88 22.43 -1.49 4.12
N ARG A 89 22.53 -0.25 3.64
CA ARG A 89 23.27 0.83 4.30
C ARG A 89 22.67 1.17 5.66
N LYS A 90 21.33 1.25 5.75
CA LYS A 90 20.63 1.43 7.04
C LYS A 90 20.90 0.28 8.01
N PHE A 91 20.80 -0.97 7.55
CA PHE A 91 21.08 -2.15 8.38
C PHE A 91 22.55 -2.26 8.78
N ALA A 92 23.47 -1.67 7.99
CA ALA A 92 24.88 -1.50 8.36
C ALA A 92 25.12 -0.37 9.38
N GLY A 93 24.08 0.38 9.79
CA GLY A 93 24.15 1.47 10.75
C GLY A 93 24.54 2.82 10.15
N GLU A 94 24.51 2.98 8.83
CA GLU A 94 24.75 4.27 8.21
C GLU A 94 23.59 5.25 8.48
N ASN A 95 23.92 6.52 8.71
CA ASN A 95 22.93 7.56 8.88
C ASN A 95 22.47 8.08 7.50
N ILE A 96 21.23 7.78 7.13
CA ILE A 96 20.58 8.24 5.91
C ILE A 96 19.46 9.20 6.30
N GLY A 97 19.47 10.41 5.74
CA GLY A 97 18.41 11.39 5.95
C GLY A 97 17.06 10.87 5.47
N PHE A 98 15.98 11.17 6.19
CA PHE A 98 14.67 10.55 5.95
C PHE A 98 14.09 10.83 4.56
N VAL A 99 14.26 12.06 4.04
CA VAL A 99 13.84 12.38 2.66
C VAL A 99 14.62 11.58 1.62
N GLN A 100 15.91 11.37 1.84
CA GLN A 100 16.74 10.55 0.94
C GLN A 100 16.35 9.06 1.03
N GLU A 101 16.07 8.57 2.23
CA GLU A 101 15.57 7.20 2.42
C GLU A 101 14.27 6.97 1.64
N VAL A 102 13.28 7.84 1.78
CA VAL A 102 12.00 7.72 1.06
C VAL A 102 12.19 7.79 -0.45
N ARG A 103 13.10 8.65 -0.93
CA ARG A 103 13.46 8.73 -2.34
C ARG A 103 14.06 7.44 -2.87
N ASP A 104 14.99 6.84 -2.14
CA ASP A 104 15.67 5.62 -2.59
C ASP A 104 14.77 4.39 -2.47
N TYR A 105 13.92 4.32 -1.44
CA TYR A 105 12.95 3.24 -1.26
C TYR A 105 11.81 3.29 -2.25
N PHE A 106 11.18 4.45 -2.43
CA PHE A 106 9.87 4.53 -3.09
C PHE A 106 9.89 5.32 -4.38
N ASP A 107 11.06 5.80 -4.81
CA ASP A 107 11.20 6.53 -6.07
C ASP A 107 10.27 7.75 -6.15
N VAL A 108 10.16 8.50 -5.04
CA VAL A 108 9.37 9.73 -4.91
C VAL A 108 10.09 10.75 -4.02
N ASP A 109 9.81 12.02 -4.25
CA ASP A 109 10.25 13.10 -3.39
C ASP A 109 9.11 13.49 -2.44
N ILE A 110 9.41 13.62 -1.14
CA ILE A 110 8.44 14.05 -0.14
C ILE A 110 8.77 15.42 0.42
N ALA A 111 7.73 16.16 0.77
CA ALA A 111 7.78 17.43 1.46
C ALA A 111 6.55 17.58 2.36
N LYS A 112 6.59 18.54 3.29
CA LYS A 112 5.45 18.86 4.14
C LYS A 112 4.32 19.47 3.33
N GLY A 113 3.09 19.08 3.69
CA GLY A 113 1.87 19.69 3.17
C GLY A 113 1.67 21.12 3.64
N ASP A 114 0.71 21.80 3.01
CA ASP A 114 0.27 23.12 3.45
C ASP A 114 -0.75 22.98 4.60
N VAL A 115 -0.40 23.55 5.75
CA VAL A 115 -1.27 23.56 6.94
C VAL A 115 -2.61 24.24 6.67
N GLU A 116 -2.67 25.21 5.75
CA GLU A 116 -3.94 25.86 5.40
C GLU A 116 -4.92 24.89 4.73
N THR A 117 -4.42 23.93 3.95
CA THR A 117 -5.23 22.85 3.38
C THR A 117 -5.90 22.02 4.48
N TYR A 118 -5.20 21.75 5.59
CA TYR A 118 -5.78 21.04 6.73
C TYR A 118 -6.82 21.88 7.49
N ARG A 119 -6.64 23.21 7.56
CA ARG A 119 -7.67 24.10 8.15
C ARG A 119 -8.94 24.13 7.32
N GLN A 120 -8.81 24.19 6.00
CA GLN A 120 -9.95 24.13 5.07
C GLN A 120 -10.69 22.78 5.18
N ALA A 121 -9.96 21.67 5.32
CA ALA A 121 -10.54 20.36 5.59
C ALA A 121 -11.32 20.34 6.91
N HIS A 122 -10.78 20.93 7.98
CA HIS A 122 -11.50 21.06 9.26
C HIS A 122 -12.76 21.91 9.13
N ALA A 123 -12.72 23.04 8.40
CA ALA A 123 -13.89 23.87 8.16
C ALA A 123 -14.98 23.10 7.40
N ARG A 124 -14.59 22.33 6.37
CA ARG A 124 -15.54 21.49 5.62
C ARG A 124 -16.11 20.37 6.49
N LEU A 125 -15.30 19.75 7.33
CA LEU A 125 -15.77 18.75 8.29
C LEU A 125 -16.72 19.33 9.34
N ASP A 126 -16.48 20.57 9.78
CA ASP A 126 -17.36 21.27 10.71
C ASP A 126 -18.77 21.42 10.13
N GLU A 127 -18.87 21.85 8.87
CA GLU A 127 -20.12 21.96 8.11
C GLU A 127 -20.82 20.60 7.93
N VAL A 128 -20.10 19.58 7.46
CA VAL A 128 -20.66 18.26 7.12
C VAL A 128 -21.09 17.48 8.37
N LEU A 129 -20.31 17.54 9.45
CA LEU A 129 -20.69 16.91 10.71
C LEU A 129 -21.86 17.64 11.37
N GLY A 130 -21.91 18.97 11.26
CA GLY A 130 -22.86 19.83 11.95
C GLY A 130 -22.79 19.70 13.48
N GLY A 131 -23.81 20.23 14.16
CA GLY A 131 -23.92 20.19 15.63
C GLY A 131 -23.14 21.30 16.34
N THR A 132 -23.07 21.21 17.67
CA THR A 132 -22.43 22.20 18.54
C THR A 132 -21.29 21.58 19.35
N GLY A 133 -20.32 22.38 19.81
CA GLY A 133 -19.17 21.92 20.59
C GLY A 133 -17.91 21.69 19.75
N PRO A 134 -16.81 21.22 20.33
CA PRO A 134 -15.53 21.06 19.63
C PRO A 134 -15.57 20.03 18.49
N LEU A 135 -14.99 20.36 17.33
CA LEU A 135 -14.97 19.48 16.14
C LEU A 135 -14.39 18.09 16.42
N ALA A 136 -13.30 18.01 17.21
CA ALA A 136 -12.66 16.74 17.54
C ALA A 136 -13.59 15.80 18.31
N GLU A 137 -14.35 16.32 19.28
CA GLU A 137 -15.32 15.53 20.05
C GLU A 137 -16.44 15.00 19.14
N ARG A 138 -16.96 15.85 18.24
CA ARG A 138 -17.99 15.44 17.28
C ARG A 138 -17.48 14.37 16.31
N MET A 139 -16.24 14.48 15.84
CA MET A 139 -15.62 13.46 14.98
C MET A 139 -15.42 12.12 15.72
N ILE A 140 -15.00 12.16 16.99
CA ILE A 140 -14.88 10.96 17.83
C ILE A 140 -16.25 10.30 18.02
N SER A 141 -17.28 11.07 18.37
CA SER A 141 -18.66 10.55 18.51
C SER A 141 -19.20 9.99 17.21
N HIS A 142 -18.91 10.64 16.07
CA HIS A 142 -19.30 10.14 14.75
C HIS A 142 -18.66 8.78 14.45
N ARG A 143 -17.33 8.65 14.60
CA ARG A 143 -16.63 7.37 14.41
C ARG A 143 -17.17 6.28 15.35
N ALA A 144 -17.45 6.62 16.61
CA ALA A 144 -18.01 5.66 17.56
C ALA A 144 -19.40 5.15 17.15
N ALA A 145 -20.21 5.99 16.49
CA ALA A 145 -21.52 5.60 15.98
C ALA A 145 -21.46 4.73 14.72
N GLU A 146 -20.34 4.73 14.00
CA GLU A 146 -20.11 3.91 12.79
C GLU A 146 -19.46 2.56 13.09
N GLU A 147 -19.18 2.25 14.35
CA GLU A 147 -18.50 0.99 14.72
C GLU A 147 -19.35 -0.23 14.32
N ILE A 148 -18.75 -1.12 13.54
CA ILE A 148 -19.33 -2.40 13.17
C ILE A 148 -19.23 -3.33 14.38
N PRO A 149 -20.34 -3.91 14.85
CA PRO A 149 -20.28 -4.92 15.91
C PRO A 149 -19.35 -6.08 15.47
N PRO A 150 -18.36 -6.51 16.28
CA PRO A 150 -17.37 -7.50 15.86
C PRO A 150 -17.96 -8.80 15.31
N GLN A 151 -19.12 -9.22 15.84
CA GLN A 151 -19.82 -10.45 15.42
C GLN A 151 -20.43 -10.32 14.01
N ARG A 152 -20.63 -9.09 13.52
CA ARG A 152 -21.16 -8.76 12.19
C ARG A 152 -20.04 -8.48 11.18
N LEU A 153 -18.78 -8.40 11.61
CA LEU A 153 -17.68 -7.98 10.74
C LEU A 153 -17.46 -8.98 9.59
N ALA A 154 -17.42 -10.28 9.89
CA ALA A 154 -17.16 -11.32 8.90
C ALA A 154 -18.22 -11.35 7.77
N GLU A 155 -19.50 -11.30 8.11
CA GLU A 155 -20.58 -11.27 7.11
C GLU A 155 -20.54 -10.00 6.25
N CYS A 156 -20.18 -8.84 6.82
CA CYS A 156 -20.03 -7.60 6.07
C CYS A 156 -18.87 -7.70 5.08
N ILE A 157 -17.72 -8.23 5.51
CA ILE A 157 -16.55 -8.47 4.64
C ILE A 157 -16.95 -9.33 3.44
N HIS A 158 -17.63 -10.46 3.70
CA HIS A 158 -18.07 -11.36 2.63
C HIS A 158 -19.05 -10.69 1.66
N ALA A 159 -20.00 -9.89 2.17
CA ALA A 159 -20.98 -9.19 1.34
C ALA A 159 -20.30 -8.18 0.40
N PHE A 160 -19.42 -7.32 0.93
CA PHE A 160 -18.66 -6.36 0.11
C PHE A 160 -17.73 -7.05 -0.88
N SER A 161 -17.02 -8.09 -0.44
CA SER A 161 -16.13 -8.86 -1.30
C SER A 161 -16.89 -9.46 -2.47
N SER A 162 -18.05 -10.09 -2.23
CA SER A 162 -18.85 -10.70 -3.28
C SER A 162 -19.33 -9.65 -4.29
N ALA A 163 -19.87 -8.54 -3.79
CA ALA A 163 -20.37 -7.46 -4.66
C ALA A 163 -19.25 -6.83 -5.51
N LEU A 164 -18.07 -6.62 -4.93
CA LEU A 164 -16.91 -6.11 -5.67
C LEU A 164 -16.40 -7.13 -6.68
N ARG A 165 -16.30 -8.41 -6.32
CA ARG A 165 -15.82 -9.49 -7.20
C ARG A 165 -16.65 -9.60 -8.47
N ASP A 166 -17.97 -9.59 -8.36
CA ASP A 166 -18.87 -9.71 -9.51
C ASP A 166 -18.65 -8.57 -10.53
N ARG A 167 -18.41 -7.37 -10.02
CA ARG A 167 -18.13 -6.19 -10.85
C ARG A 167 -16.73 -6.21 -11.44
N VAL A 168 -15.72 -6.54 -10.63
CA VAL A 168 -14.31 -6.53 -11.01
C VAL A 168 -14.01 -7.61 -12.05
N ARG A 169 -14.57 -8.82 -11.93
CA ARG A 169 -14.33 -9.90 -12.91
C ARG A 169 -14.86 -9.60 -14.31
N ALA A 170 -15.86 -8.73 -14.43
CA ALA A 170 -16.38 -8.29 -15.72
C ALA A 170 -15.38 -7.42 -16.50
N GLU A 171 -14.63 -6.58 -15.78
CA GLU A 171 -13.68 -5.62 -16.36
C GLU A 171 -12.25 -6.17 -16.40
N TYR A 172 -11.85 -6.93 -15.37
CA TYR A 172 -10.53 -7.52 -15.20
C TYR A 172 -10.67 -9.03 -15.02
N PRO A 173 -10.59 -9.83 -16.10
CA PRO A 173 -10.67 -11.28 -16.01
C PRO A 173 -9.57 -11.85 -15.09
N LEU A 174 -10.00 -12.64 -14.11
CA LEU A 174 -9.14 -13.36 -13.18
C LEU A 174 -9.19 -14.87 -13.46
N PRO A 175 -8.12 -15.63 -13.15
CA PRO A 175 -8.13 -17.09 -13.26
C PRO A 175 -9.28 -17.72 -12.48
N ASP A 176 -9.92 -18.76 -13.02
CA ASP A 176 -11.08 -19.40 -12.38
C ASP A 176 -10.78 -20.03 -11.01
N THR A 177 -9.50 -20.29 -10.73
CA THR A 177 -9.01 -20.87 -9.48
C THR A 177 -8.64 -19.82 -8.43
N GLU A 178 -8.77 -18.52 -8.72
CA GLU A 178 -8.51 -17.48 -7.73
C GLU A 178 -9.42 -17.65 -6.51
N THR A 179 -8.83 -17.48 -5.33
CA THR A 179 -9.56 -17.56 -4.06
C THR A 179 -8.98 -16.63 -3.00
N ILE A 180 -9.89 -16.12 -2.16
CA ILE A 180 -9.54 -15.39 -0.94
C ILE A 180 -10.11 -16.11 0.26
N ASP A 181 -9.27 -16.40 1.24
CA ASP A 181 -9.68 -16.81 2.59
C ASP A 181 -9.73 -15.58 3.50
N TYR A 182 -10.90 -15.26 4.06
CA TYR A 182 -11.06 -14.13 4.96
C TYR A 182 -10.96 -14.59 6.41
N GLN A 183 -10.05 -13.96 7.16
CA GLN A 183 -9.82 -14.27 8.57
C GLN A 183 -10.03 -13.03 9.43
N VAL A 184 -10.81 -13.17 10.50
CA VAL A 184 -10.87 -12.15 11.55
C VAL A 184 -9.82 -12.50 12.60
N VAL A 185 -8.85 -11.61 12.81
CA VAL A 185 -7.71 -11.83 13.70
C VAL A 185 -7.66 -10.80 14.81
N THR A 186 -6.86 -11.07 15.84
CA THR A 186 -6.57 -10.17 16.96
C THR A 186 -5.06 -10.09 17.20
N ASP A 187 -4.64 -9.18 18.07
CA ASP A 187 -3.26 -8.87 18.46
C ASP A 187 -2.35 -8.49 17.29
N LYS A 188 -2.87 -7.66 16.37
CA LYS A 188 -2.14 -7.15 15.21
C LYS A 188 -1.98 -5.62 15.25
N PRO A 189 -0.88 -5.07 14.71
CA PRO A 189 -0.63 -3.63 14.68
C PRO A 189 -1.34 -2.88 13.54
N TRP A 190 -1.99 -3.60 12.62
CA TRP A 190 -2.65 -3.09 11.41
C TRP A 190 -4.16 -3.39 11.41
N SER A 191 -4.92 -2.79 10.49
CA SER A 191 -6.39 -2.97 10.38
C SER A 191 -6.81 -4.09 9.44
N GLY A 192 -6.11 -4.26 8.33
CA GLY A 192 -6.25 -5.36 7.38
C GLY A 192 -4.89 -5.68 6.77
N PHE A 193 -4.75 -6.89 6.22
CA PHE A 193 -3.55 -7.31 5.51
C PHE A 193 -3.87 -8.44 4.54
N ASN A 194 -3.32 -8.36 3.32
CA ASN A 194 -3.35 -9.43 2.34
C ASN A 194 -2.06 -10.24 2.36
N TYR A 195 -2.16 -11.52 2.70
CA TYR A 195 -1.08 -12.48 2.50
C TYR A 195 -1.26 -13.19 1.16
N TYR A 196 -0.49 -12.82 0.14
CA TYR A 196 -0.49 -13.54 -1.12
C TYR A 196 0.33 -14.84 -1.02
N LEU A 197 -0.33 -15.96 -1.30
CA LEU A 197 0.23 -17.31 -1.12
C LEU A 197 0.76 -17.92 -2.43
N GLY A 198 0.60 -17.22 -3.55
CA GLY A 198 0.80 -17.78 -4.88
C GLY A 198 -0.37 -18.64 -5.34
N ASP A 199 -0.31 -19.12 -6.58
CA ASP A 199 -1.37 -19.94 -7.18
C ASP A 199 -2.74 -19.25 -7.18
N TYR A 200 -2.75 -17.91 -7.26
CA TYR A 200 -3.95 -17.08 -7.22
C TYR A 200 -4.71 -17.13 -5.88
N ARG A 201 -4.00 -17.36 -4.78
CA ARG A 201 -4.60 -17.50 -3.45
C ARG A 201 -4.11 -16.40 -2.52
N SER A 202 -5.04 -15.78 -1.80
CA SER A 202 -4.72 -14.85 -0.71
C SER A 202 -5.40 -15.28 0.59
N THR A 203 -4.80 -14.93 1.72
CA THR A 203 -5.51 -14.79 2.98
C THR A 203 -5.63 -13.31 3.31
N VAL A 204 -6.86 -12.79 3.42
CA VAL A 204 -7.10 -11.43 3.89
C VAL A 204 -7.47 -11.48 5.37
N ALA A 205 -6.56 -11.00 6.20
CA ALA A 205 -6.76 -10.95 7.64
C ALA A 205 -7.24 -9.55 8.03
N VAL A 206 -8.33 -9.44 8.79
CA VAL A 206 -8.89 -8.18 9.29
C VAL A 206 -8.84 -8.18 10.80
N ASN A 207 -8.23 -7.14 11.36
CA ASN A 207 -8.03 -7.04 12.80
C ASN A 207 -9.30 -6.56 13.51
N ALA A 208 -9.85 -7.39 14.39
CA ALA A 208 -11.03 -7.08 15.20
C ALA A 208 -10.74 -6.22 16.44
N ASP A 209 -9.48 -6.09 16.86
CA ASP A 209 -9.12 -5.22 18.00
C ASP A 209 -9.18 -3.74 17.64
N VAL A 210 -9.11 -3.44 16.34
CA VAL A 210 -9.39 -2.12 15.82
C VAL A 210 -10.88 -2.05 15.50
N LYS A 211 -11.57 -1.10 16.14
CA LYS A 211 -12.97 -0.80 15.87
C LYS A 211 -13.16 -0.43 14.40
N GLN A 212 -13.64 -1.39 13.61
CA GLN A 212 -13.87 -1.22 12.17
C GLN A 212 -15.11 -0.33 11.97
N LEU A 213 -14.99 0.67 11.09
CA LEU A 213 -16.06 1.62 10.82
C LEU A 213 -16.82 1.23 9.55
N MET A 214 -18.14 1.41 9.56
CA MET A 214 -18.99 1.16 8.39
C MET A 214 -18.55 1.97 7.17
N SER A 215 -18.10 3.21 7.36
CA SER A 215 -17.56 4.07 6.30
C SER A 215 -16.23 3.60 5.73
N ASN A 216 -15.42 2.87 6.50
CA ASN A 216 -14.10 2.40 6.09
C ASN A 216 -14.11 0.98 5.51
N LEU A 217 -15.04 0.12 5.91
CA LEU A 217 -15.05 -1.27 5.49
C LEU A 217 -15.12 -1.47 3.96
N PRO A 218 -15.96 -0.75 3.19
CA PRO A 218 -16.00 -0.91 1.73
C PRO A 218 -14.64 -0.60 1.07
N ARG A 219 -13.95 0.43 1.58
CA ARG A 219 -12.59 0.80 1.15
C ARG A 219 -11.59 -0.29 1.51
N LEU A 220 -11.61 -0.78 2.75
CA LEU A 220 -10.72 -1.84 3.22
C LEU A 220 -10.87 -3.11 2.38
N VAL A 221 -12.10 -3.56 2.12
CA VAL A 221 -12.33 -4.77 1.33
C VAL A 221 -11.88 -4.57 -0.13
N ALA A 222 -12.14 -3.40 -0.72
CA ALA A 222 -11.65 -3.09 -2.07
C ALA A 222 -10.11 -3.07 -2.14
N HIS A 223 -9.47 -2.45 -1.15
CA HIS A 223 -8.02 -2.33 -1.02
C HIS A 223 -7.35 -3.71 -0.92
N GLU A 224 -7.85 -4.58 -0.04
CA GLU A 224 -7.23 -5.90 0.17
C GLU A 224 -7.60 -6.93 -0.91
N SER A 225 -8.76 -6.77 -1.56
CA SER A 225 -9.37 -7.82 -2.41
C SER A 225 -9.56 -7.37 -3.86
N TYR A 226 -10.70 -6.76 -4.16
CA TYR A 226 -11.12 -6.48 -5.53
C TYR A 226 -11.43 -4.98 -5.71
N PRO A 227 -10.80 -4.27 -6.66
CA PRO A 227 -9.69 -4.68 -7.53
C PRO A 227 -8.29 -4.42 -6.93
N GLY A 228 -8.14 -4.42 -5.60
CA GLY A 228 -6.87 -4.13 -4.91
C GLY A 228 -5.85 -5.29 -4.90
N HIS A 229 -5.15 -5.50 -3.79
CA HIS A 229 -3.95 -6.36 -3.71
C HIS A 229 -4.15 -7.78 -4.27
N HIS A 230 -5.22 -8.48 -3.89
CA HIS A 230 -5.47 -9.82 -4.44
C HIS A 230 -5.57 -9.81 -5.96
N THR A 231 -6.29 -8.84 -6.51
CA THR A 231 -6.47 -8.68 -7.96
C THR A 231 -5.14 -8.36 -8.63
N GLU A 232 -4.34 -7.45 -8.07
CA GLU A 232 -3.00 -7.13 -8.57
C GLU A 232 -2.12 -8.37 -8.63
N HIS A 233 -1.99 -9.11 -7.52
CA HIS A 233 -1.15 -10.30 -7.48
C HIS A 233 -1.60 -11.36 -8.48
N CYS A 234 -2.91 -11.61 -8.59
CA CYS A 234 -3.44 -12.60 -9.54
C CYS A 234 -3.16 -12.22 -10.99
N ARG A 235 -3.37 -10.94 -11.34
CA ARG A 235 -3.13 -10.40 -12.69
C ARG A 235 -1.65 -10.45 -13.05
N LYS A 236 -0.77 -10.01 -12.14
CA LYS A 236 0.69 -10.06 -12.33
C LYS A 236 1.22 -11.50 -12.39
N GLU A 237 0.75 -12.41 -11.54
CA GLU A 237 1.15 -13.81 -11.62
C GLU A 237 0.71 -14.43 -12.95
N ALA A 238 -0.54 -14.23 -13.38
CA ALA A 238 -1.04 -14.79 -14.63
C ALA A 238 -0.31 -14.21 -15.86
N GLY A 239 -0.17 -12.89 -15.93
CA GLY A 239 0.35 -12.18 -17.09
C GLY A 239 1.88 -12.10 -17.16
N LEU A 240 2.55 -11.77 -16.06
CA LEU A 240 3.99 -11.55 -16.01
C LEU A 240 4.76 -12.84 -15.71
N VAL A 241 4.34 -13.58 -14.68
CA VAL A 241 5.07 -14.80 -14.25
C VAL A 241 4.72 -15.97 -15.18
N ARG A 242 3.47 -16.45 -15.18
CA ARG A 242 3.09 -17.64 -15.95
C ARG A 242 3.06 -17.40 -17.46
N GLY A 243 2.61 -16.22 -17.88
CA GLY A 243 2.49 -15.86 -19.30
C GLY A 243 3.79 -15.45 -19.96
N ARG A 244 4.69 -14.76 -19.23
CA ARG A 244 5.90 -14.13 -19.80
C ARG A 244 7.22 -14.56 -19.15
N GLY A 245 7.20 -15.42 -18.12
CA GLY A 245 8.42 -15.92 -17.47
C GLY A 245 9.24 -14.83 -16.77
N GLN A 246 8.58 -13.80 -16.23
CA GLN A 246 9.25 -12.70 -15.53
C GLN A 246 9.46 -13.05 -14.05
N ASP A 247 10.43 -13.92 -13.77
CA ASP A 247 10.70 -14.46 -12.43
C ASP A 247 11.02 -13.38 -11.38
N GLU A 248 11.51 -12.20 -11.78
CA GLU A 248 11.72 -11.09 -10.84
C GLU A 248 10.43 -10.57 -10.18
N GLN A 249 9.26 -10.93 -10.72
CA GLN A 249 7.94 -10.59 -10.18
C GLN A 249 7.45 -11.61 -9.14
N THR A 250 8.19 -12.68 -8.87
CA THR A 250 7.81 -13.70 -7.88
C THR A 250 8.21 -13.35 -6.45
N ILE A 251 8.79 -12.17 -6.22
CA ILE A 251 9.16 -11.65 -4.90
C ILE A 251 8.57 -10.26 -4.73
N PHE A 252 7.91 -10.02 -3.60
CA PHE A 252 7.39 -8.72 -3.19
C PHE A 252 8.19 -8.27 -1.97
N LEU A 253 8.96 -7.19 -2.12
CA LEU A 253 9.89 -6.69 -1.11
C LEU A 253 9.37 -5.40 -0.49
N VAL A 254 9.25 -5.37 0.83
CA VAL A 254 8.85 -4.18 1.58
C VAL A 254 9.92 -3.09 1.41
N ASN A 255 9.51 -1.82 1.46
CA ASN A 255 10.38 -0.66 1.26
C ASN A 255 11.03 -0.58 -0.14
N THR A 256 10.29 -1.00 -1.18
CA THR A 256 10.67 -0.85 -2.59
C THR A 256 9.63 -0.05 -3.37
N PRO A 257 9.95 0.42 -4.60
CA PRO A 257 9.01 1.25 -5.36
C PRO A 257 7.73 0.51 -5.75
N GLN A 258 7.76 -0.83 -5.79
CA GLN A 258 6.58 -1.67 -5.99
C GLN A 258 5.53 -1.45 -4.89
N CYS A 259 5.94 -1.24 -3.63
CA CYS A 259 5.00 -0.97 -2.53
C CYS A 259 4.21 0.33 -2.78
N LEU A 260 4.85 1.38 -3.29
CA LEU A 260 4.16 2.65 -3.59
C LEU A 260 3.09 2.48 -4.67
N ILE A 261 3.40 1.69 -5.71
CA ILE A 261 2.44 1.37 -6.77
C ILE A 261 1.29 0.51 -6.23
N ALA A 262 1.59 -0.55 -5.47
CA ALA A 262 0.60 -1.46 -4.93
C ALA A 262 -0.36 -0.74 -3.96
N GLU A 263 0.17 0.06 -3.02
CA GLU A 263 -0.63 0.79 -2.04
C GLU A 263 -1.46 1.90 -2.69
N GLY A 264 -0.87 2.65 -3.64
CA GLY A 264 -1.61 3.65 -4.40
C GLY A 264 -2.74 3.03 -5.24
N LEU A 265 -2.50 1.87 -5.83
CA LEU A 265 -3.51 1.12 -6.61
C LEU A 265 -4.65 0.68 -5.68
N ALA A 266 -4.30 0.07 -4.55
CA ALA A 266 -5.25 -0.45 -3.58
C ALA A 266 -6.09 0.67 -2.93
N ASP A 267 -5.50 1.82 -2.62
CA ASP A 267 -6.23 2.99 -2.10
C ASP A 267 -7.22 3.60 -3.12
N LEU A 268 -6.98 3.38 -4.41
CA LEU A 268 -7.85 3.82 -5.51
C LEU A 268 -8.86 2.75 -5.94
N ALA A 269 -8.78 1.54 -5.38
CA ALA A 269 -9.57 0.39 -5.80
C ALA A 269 -11.08 0.64 -5.73
N LEU A 270 -11.58 1.20 -4.62
CA LEU A 270 -13.01 1.52 -4.46
C LEU A 270 -13.46 2.62 -5.44
N HIS A 271 -12.62 3.63 -5.66
CA HIS A 271 -12.91 4.71 -6.62
C HIS A 271 -13.02 4.19 -8.05
N VAL A 272 -12.13 3.28 -8.44
CA VAL A 272 -12.14 2.69 -9.79
C VAL A 272 -13.28 1.70 -9.96
N ALA A 273 -13.57 0.88 -8.94
CA ALA A 273 -14.65 -0.08 -9.01
C ALA A 273 -16.02 0.62 -9.01
N ILE A 274 -16.28 1.48 -8.03
CA ILE A 274 -17.61 2.05 -7.79
C ILE A 274 -17.69 3.52 -8.19
N GLY A 275 -16.68 4.31 -7.81
CA GLY A 275 -16.64 5.75 -8.08
C GLY A 275 -17.59 6.56 -7.18
N PRO A 276 -18.01 7.76 -7.62
CA PRO A 276 -19.02 8.54 -6.92
C PRO A 276 -20.32 7.74 -6.70
N GLY A 277 -20.89 7.81 -5.50
CA GLY A 277 -22.05 7.01 -5.10
C GLY A 277 -21.70 5.69 -4.39
N TRP A 278 -20.42 5.46 -4.04
CA TRP A 278 -19.99 4.33 -3.22
C TRP A 278 -20.69 4.30 -1.86
N GLY A 279 -21.03 5.46 -1.29
CA GLY A 279 -21.76 5.51 -0.02
C GLY A 279 -23.15 4.90 -0.12
N ARG A 280 -23.91 5.23 -1.16
CA ARG A 280 -25.25 4.65 -1.41
C ARG A 280 -25.15 3.16 -1.70
N TRP A 281 -24.20 2.78 -2.55
CA TRP A 281 -23.91 1.37 -2.82
C TRP A 281 -23.60 0.58 -1.54
N ALA A 282 -22.80 1.14 -0.64
CA ALA A 282 -22.51 0.52 0.65
C ALA A 282 -23.74 0.50 1.58
N ALA A 283 -24.56 1.55 1.56
CA ALA A 283 -25.80 1.60 2.34
C ALA A 283 -26.80 0.51 1.92
N ASP A 284 -26.91 0.24 0.61
CA ASP A 284 -27.76 -0.85 0.10
C ASP A 284 -27.27 -2.22 0.60
N ILE A 285 -25.97 -2.50 0.52
CA ILE A 285 -25.37 -3.74 1.04
C ILE A 285 -25.59 -3.88 2.55
N TYR A 286 -25.38 -2.80 3.32
CA TYR A 286 -25.62 -2.82 4.75
C TYR A 286 -27.10 -3.03 5.09
N ALA A 287 -28.02 -2.46 4.31
CA ALA A 287 -29.46 -2.62 4.51
C ALA A 287 -29.90 -4.08 4.34
N ASP A 288 -29.33 -4.82 3.38
CA ASP A 288 -29.57 -6.25 3.21
C ASP A 288 -29.10 -7.08 4.42
N LEU A 289 -28.09 -6.59 5.13
CA LEU A 289 -27.63 -7.15 6.40
C LEU A 289 -28.44 -6.61 7.61
N GLY A 290 -29.39 -5.69 7.41
CA GLY A 290 -30.16 -5.07 8.50
C GLY A 290 -29.34 -4.08 9.34
N LEU A 291 -28.27 -3.52 8.78
CA LEU A 291 -27.48 -2.45 9.36
C LEU A 291 -27.89 -1.11 8.73
N ARG A 292 -27.90 -0.04 9.53
CA ARG A 292 -28.23 1.31 9.07
C ARG A 292 -26.94 2.09 8.85
N PHE A 293 -26.73 2.54 7.62
CA PHE A 293 -25.58 3.35 7.23
C PHE A 293 -26.03 4.58 6.43
N ASP A 294 -25.51 5.76 6.76
CA ASP A 294 -25.78 7.00 6.04
C ASP A 294 -24.69 7.22 4.99
N GLY A 295 -24.88 6.60 3.83
CA GLY A 295 -23.92 6.59 2.74
C GLY A 295 -23.56 7.97 2.21
N ASP A 296 -24.56 8.83 1.98
CA ASP A 296 -24.35 10.19 1.46
C ASP A 296 -23.51 11.02 2.43
N ARG A 297 -23.77 10.88 3.74
CA ARG A 297 -22.97 11.55 4.76
C ARG A 297 -21.54 10.99 4.83
N ALA A 298 -21.38 9.68 4.71
CA ALA A 298 -20.06 9.06 4.72
C ALA A 298 -19.20 9.50 3.52
N GLU A 299 -19.78 9.65 2.33
CA GLU A 299 -19.09 10.24 1.17
C GLU A 299 -18.65 11.67 1.44
N ALA A 300 -19.56 12.52 1.93
CA ALA A 300 -19.26 13.92 2.22
C ALA A 300 -18.13 14.06 3.27
N ILE A 301 -18.10 13.19 4.29
CA ILE A 301 -17.03 13.16 5.30
C ILE A 301 -15.73 12.63 4.69
N SER A 302 -15.77 11.60 3.85
CA SER A 302 -14.59 11.09 3.14
C SER A 302 -13.97 12.16 2.23
N GLU A 303 -14.77 12.93 1.51
CA GLU A 303 -14.30 14.05 0.68
C GLU A 303 -13.69 15.15 1.54
N ALA A 304 -14.35 15.54 2.64
CA ALA A 304 -13.87 16.58 3.54
C ALA A 304 -12.57 16.19 4.28
N THR A 305 -12.36 14.90 4.54
CA THR A 305 -11.14 14.37 5.17
C THR A 305 -10.00 14.09 4.18
N ALA A 306 -10.25 14.04 2.88
CA ALA A 306 -9.25 13.61 1.88
C ALA A 306 -7.95 14.42 1.97
N ALA A 307 -8.07 15.73 2.21
CA ALA A 307 -6.93 16.62 2.31
C ALA A 307 -6.06 16.39 3.57
N LEU A 308 -6.55 15.66 4.56
CA LEU A 308 -5.82 15.28 5.77
C LEU A 308 -4.92 14.05 5.57
N ALA A 309 -4.95 13.40 4.40
CA ALA A 309 -4.14 12.21 4.12
C ALA A 309 -2.63 12.45 4.32
N GLY A 310 -2.15 13.66 4.01
CA GLY A 310 -0.73 14.05 4.14
C GLY A 310 -0.25 14.21 5.59
N VAL A 311 -1.14 14.31 6.58
CA VAL A 311 -0.76 14.61 7.97
C VAL A 311 0.16 13.55 8.57
N ARG A 312 0.00 12.27 8.22
CA ARG A 312 0.88 11.20 8.71
C ARG A 312 2.30 11.31 8.13
N GLN A 313 2.41 11.70 6.86
CA GLN A 313 3.70 11.96 6.23
C GLN A 313 4.38 13.19 6.83
N ASP A 314 3.62 14.27 7.08
CA ASP A 314 4.15 15.46 7.76
C ASP A 314 4.64 15.12 9.17
N ALA A 315 3.93 14.26 9.90
CA ALA A 315 4.36 13.77 11.21
C ALA A 315 5.64 12.92 11.11
N ALA A 316 5.78 12.10 10.07
CA ALA A 316 7.01 11.34 9.82
C ALA A 316 8.20 12.26 9.49
N LEU A 317 7.99 13.32 8.70
CA LEU A 317 8.98 14.36 8.42
C LEU A 317 9.36 15.12 9.70
N MET A 318 8.38 15.52 10.51
CA MET A 318 8.64 16.17 11.80
C MET A 318 9.51 15.29 12.70
N LEU A 319 9.23 13.99 12.76
CA LEU A 319 9.95 13.07 13.64
C LEU A 319 11.36 12.74 13.12
N HIS A 320 11.50 12.41 11.84
CA HIS A 320 12.73 11.81 11.30
C HIS A 320 13.64 12.78 10.54
N ASP A 321 13.09 13.86 10.00
CA ASP A 321 13.85 14.87 9.24
C ASP A 321 14.07 16.15 10.05
N GLU A 322 13.03 16.64 10.74
CA GLU A 322 13.12 17.84 11.59
C GLU A 322 13.55 17.52 13.04
N HIS A 323 13.58 16.23 13.41
CA HIS A 323 13.95 15.74 14.75
C HIS A 323 13.14 16.40 15.89
N ARG A 324 11.84 16.63 15.65
CA ARG A 324 10.91 17.19 16.64
C ARG A 324 10.63 16.17 17.75
N ASP A 325 10.22 16.70 18.90
CA ASP A 325 9.89 15.87 20.05
C ASP A 325 8.65 14.98 19.78
N ALA A 326 8.66 13.77 20.33
CA ALA A 326 7.60 12.78 20.17
C ALA A 326 6.23 13.32 20.62
N ASP A 327 6.18 14.07 21.72
CA ASP A 327 4.93 14.63 22.25
C ASP A 327 4.41 15.74 21.31
N GLU A 328 5.31 16.53 20.71
CA GLU A 328 4.94 17.55 19.72
C GLU A 328 4.34 16.90 18.46
N VAL A 329 4.92 15.80 18.00
CA VAL A 329 4.40 15.03 16.84
C VAL A 329 3.06 14.38 17.17
N ALA A 330 2.89 13.84 18.38
CA ALA A 330 1.61 13.29 18.83
C ALA A 330 0.52 14.37 18.88
N ASP A 331 0.82 15.56 19.38
CA ASP A 331 -0.10 16.70 19.38
C ASP A 331 -0.47 17.17 17.97
N PHE A 332 0.50 17.16 17.04
CA PHE A 332 0.25 17.44 15.63
C PHE A 332 -0.74 16.43 15.01
N LEU A 333 -0.51 15.13 15.22
CA LEU A 333 -1.41 14.07 14.76
C LEU A 333 -2.80 14.21 15.38
N ARG A 334 -2.88 14.38 16.70
CA ARG A 334 -4.13 14.53 17.46
C ARG A 334 -4.96 15.70 16.93
N ARG A 335 -4.32 16.85 16.75
CA ARG A 335 -4.95 18.07 16.24
C ARG A 335 -5.50 17.87 14.83
N TRP A 336 -4.65 17.47 13.89
CA TRP A 336 -5.01 17.51 12.48
C TRP A 336 -5.87 16.32 12.03
N LEU A 337 -5.70 15.14 12.61
CA LEU A 337 -6.52 13.96 12.30
C LEU A 337 -7.79 13.85 13.13
N LEU A 338 -7.99 14.77 14.10
CA LEU A 338 -9.14 14.79 15.00
C LEU A 338 -9.31 13.44 15.71
N VAL A 339 -8.20 12.90 16.24
CA VAL A 339 -8.15 11.60 16.92
C VAL A 339 -7.94 11.77 18.42
N THR A 340 -8.15 10.71 19.20
CA THR A 340 -7.81 10.72 20.63
C THR A 340 -6.30 10.71 20.84
N ASP A 341 -5.89 11.03 22.07
CA ASP A 341 -4.50 10.94 22.48
C ASP A 341 -3.93 9.52 22.35
N GLU A 342 -4.69 8.49 22.77
CA GLU A 342 -4.23 7.10 22.62
C GLU A 342 -4.00 6.72 21.16
N ARG A 343 -4.88 7.20 20.26
CA ARG A 343 -4.78 6.91 18.83
C ARG A 343 -3.59 7.65 18.20
N ALA A 344 -3.33 8.90 18.58
CA ALA A 344 -2.16 9.65 18.12
C ALA A 344 -0.86 8.93 18.52
N HIS A 345 -0.74 8.49 19.78
CA HIS A 345 0.40 7.72 20.26
C HIS A 345 0.53 6.34 19.58
N GLN A 346 -0.58 5.68 19.26
CA GLN A 346 -0.55 4.44 18.48
C GLN A 346 0.03 4.66 17.07
N MET A 347 -0.37 5.73 16.41
CA MET A 347 0.14 6.09 15.09
C MET A 347 1.63 6.44 15.16
N LEU A 348 2.05 7.16 16.21
CA LEU A 348 3.46 7.47 16.45
C LEU A 348 4.32 6.21 16.59
N ARG A 349 3.84 5.14 17.26
CA ARG A 349 4.57 3.86 17.33
C ARG A 349 4.84 3.25 15.95
N PHE A 350 3.88 3.34 15.04
CA PHE A 350 4.05 2.89 13.65
C PHE A 350 5.08 3.76 12.92
N LEU A 351 4.96 5.09 13.05
CA LEU A 351 5.89 6.04 12.45
C LEU A 351 7.32 5.91 13.00
N SER A 352 7.49 5.39 14.22
CA SER A 352 8.80 5.13 14.83
C SER A 352 9.39 3.76 14.50
N SER A 353 8.66 2.88 13.82
CA SER A 353 9.15 1.53 13.51
C SER A 353 10.33 1.56 12.52
N PRO A 354 11.43 0.80 12.76
CA PRO A 354 12.53 0.73 11.81
C PRO A 354 12.14 0.25 10.40
N LEU A 355 11.19 -0.69 10.32
CA LEU A 355 10.68 -1.25 9.07
C LEU A 355 9.62 -0.36 8.43
N TRP A 356 8.73 0.24 9.24
CA TRP A 356 7.53 0.94 8.72
C TRP A 356 7.63 2.47 8.68
N ARG A 357 8.68 3.08 9.24
CA ARG A 357 8.77 4.56 9.37
C ARG A 357 8.59 5.30 8.04
N ALA A 358 9.14 4.76 6.96
CA ALA A 358 9.08 5.35 5.64
C ALA A 358 7.80 4.92 4.88
N TYR A 359 7.21 3.79 5.28
CA TYR A 359 6.11 3.12 4.58
C TYR A 359 4.83 3.96 4.57
N THR A 360 4.61 4.88 5.52
CA THR A 360 3.45 5.79 5.42
C THR A 360 3.42 6.60 4.11
N SER A 361 4.58 6.81 3.48
CA SER A 361 4.71 7.56 2.23
C SER A 361 4.16 6.78 1.03
N THR A 362 4.06 5.44 1.09
CA THR A 362 3.49 4.63 0.01
C THR A 362 2.01 4.94 -0.18
N TYR A 363 1.25 5.05 0.92
CA TYR A 363 -0.16 5.44 0.90
C TYR A 363 -0.33 6.87 0.37
N VAL A 364 0.42 7.83 0.93
CA VAL A 364 0.25 9.26 0.62
C VAL A 364 0.70 9.58 -0.80
N GLU A 365 1.94 9.25 -1.15
CA GLU A 365 2.50 9.57 -2.46
C GLU A 365 2.03 8.59 -3.54
N GLY A 366 1.76 7.33 -3.21
CA GLY A 366 1.14 6.37 -4.13
C GLY A 366 -0.24 6.82 -4.56
N TYR A 367 -1.10 7.19 -3.61
CA TYR A 367 -2.41 7.75 -3.93
C TYR A 367 -2.29 9.00 -4.80
N ARG A 368 -1.44 9.97 -4.44
CA ARG A 368 -1.25 11.22 -5.20
C ARG A 368 -0.77 10.97 -6.64
N LEU A 369 0.28 10.15 -6.78
CA LEU A 369 0.87 9.82 -8.07
C LEU A 369 -0.14 9.11 -8.97
N LEU A 370 -0.78 8.06 -8.45
CA LEU A 370 -1.68 7.25 -9.24
C LEU A 370 -3.01 7.94 -9.50
N TRP A 371 -3.53 8.76 -8.58
CA TRP A 371 -4.71 9.58 -8.82
C TRP A 371 -4.46 10.53 -10.01
N ARG A 372 -3.38 11.30 -9.96
CA ARG A 372 -3.00 12.23 -11.04
C ARG A 372 -2.79 11.48 -12.35
N TRP A 373 -2.06 10.37 -12.30
CA TRP A 373 -1.84 9.54 -13.48
C TRP A 373 -3.15 8.98 -14.03
N LEU A 374 -4.08 8.45 -13.23
CA LEU A 374 -5.37 7.98 -13.73
C LEU A 374 -6.24 9.10 -14.32
N ASP A 375 -6.20 10.29 -13.72
CA ASP A 375 -6.98 11.44 -14.18
C ASP A 375 -6.48 11.97 -15.52
N GLU A 376 -5.17 12.09 -15.70
CA GLU A 376 -4.51 12.58 -16.93
C GLU A 376 -4.48 11.54 -18.07
N ARG A 377 -5.47 10.63 -18.13
CA ARG A 377 -5.58 9.53 -19.13
C ARG A 377 -5.56 10.01 -20.58
N PRO A 378 -4.80 9.34 -21.48
CA PRO A 378 -4.84 9.67 -22.89
C PRO A 378 -6.28 9.67 -23.42
N GLY A 379 -6.57 10.59 -24.35
CA GLY A 379 -7.89 10.67 -24.97
C GLY A 379 -8.33 9.33 -25.55
N GLY A 380 -9.55 8.90 -25.22
CA GLY A 380 -10.12 7.62 -25.66
C GLY A 380 -9.79 6.42 -24.75
N MET A 381 -8.92 6.57 -23.75
CA MET A 381 -8.69 5.54 -22.73
C MET A 381 -9.66 5.72 -21.56
N SER A 382 -10.37 4.66 -21.18
CA SER A 382 -11.23 4.69 -19.99
C SER A 382 -10.42 4.60 -18.70
N LEU A 383 -11.01 4.99 -17.56
CA LEU A 383 -10.39 4.81 -16.24
C LEU A 383 -10.05 3.34 -15.98
N ILE A 384 -10.99 2.44 -16.33
CA ILE A 384 -10.83 0.99 -16.20
C ILE A 384 -9.64 0.49 -17.03
N GLN A 385 -9.54 0.90 -18.30
CA GLN A 385 -8.41 0.51 -19.15
C GLN A 385 -7.08 1.03 -18.60
N ARG A 386 -7.04 2.26 -18.08
CA ARG A 386 -5.81 2.82 -17.53
C ARG A 386 -5.40 2.14 -16.22
N PHE A 387 -6.35 1.83 -15.34
CA PHE A 387 -6.09 1.08 -14.11
C PHE A 387 -5.65 -0.36 -14.39
N GLY A 388 -6.19 -1.01 -15.42
CA GLY A 388 -5.75 -2.34 -15.86
C GLY A 388 -4.24 -2.43 -16.14
N ARG A 389 -3.61 -1.34 -16.61
CA ARG A 389 -2.15 -1.31 -16.77
C ARG A 389 -1.39 -1.44 -15.45
N LEU A 390 -1.90 -0.88 -14.35
CA LEU A 390 -1.28 -1.03 -13.03
C LEU A 390 -1.34 -2.49 -12.53
N LEU A 391 -2.41 -3.21 -12.91
CA LEU A 391 -2.58 -4.64 -12.61
C LEU A 391 -1.70 -5.54 -13.48
N ASP A 392 -1.34 -5.12 -14.69
CA ASP A 392 -0.78 -5.99 -15.73
C ASP A 392 0.68 -5.73 -16.08
N GLU A 393 1.21 -4.56 -15.69
CA GLU A 393 2.54 -4.08 -16.04
C GLU A 393 3.40 -3.85 -14.78
N PRO A 394 4.72 -4.11 -14.85
CA PRO A 394 5.65 -3.86 -13.74
C PRO A 394 6.07 -2.38 -13.71
N LEU A 395 5.09 -1.48 -13.61
CA LEU A 395 5.32 -0.04 -13.61
C LEU A 395 6.07 0.40 -12.34
N ILE A 396 6.92 1.42 -12.49
CA ILE A 396 7.63 2.08 -11.38
C ILE A 396 7.22 3.55 -11.27
N PRO A 397 7.34 4.18 -10.09
CA PRO A 397 6.87 5.54 -9.87
C PRO A 397 7.45 6.57 -10.84
N SER A 398 8.75 6.56 -11.11
CA SER A 398 9.40 7.46 -12.09
C SER A 398 8.82 7.35 -13.51
N ALA A 399 8.35 6.17 -13.92
CA ALA A 399 7.72 5.97 -15.23
C ALA A 399 6.30 6.59 -15.31
N LEU A 400 5.70 6.95 -14.18
CA LEU A 400 4.35 7.51 -14.09
C LEU A 400 4.34 9.02 -13.84
N ARG A 401 5.50 9.63 -13.54
CA ARG A 401 5.59 11.07 -13.33
C ARG A 401 5.28 11.80 -14.63
N ILE A 402 4.24 12.62 -14.60
CA ILE A 402 3.85 13.46 -15.73
C ILE A 402 4.55 14.82 -15.54
N GLY A 403 5.33 15.20 -16.55
CA GLY A 403 6.18 16.41 -16.55
C GLY A 403 5.41 17.72 -16.48
#